data_AF-A0A316FFW7-F1
#
_entry.id   AF-A0A316FFW7-F1
#
_cell.length_a   1.000
_cell.length_b   1.000
_cell.length_c   1.000
_cell.angle_alpha   90.00
_cell.angle_beta   90.00
_cell.angle_gamma   90.00
#
_symmetry.space_group_name_H-M   'P 1'
#
loop_
_entity.id
_entity.type
_entity.pdbx_description
1 polymer ?
#
loop_
_entity_poly.entity_id
_entity_poly.type
_entity_poly.pdbx_seq_one_letter_code
_entity_poly.pdbx_strand_id
1 'polypeptide(L)'
;MTEQAEQHGVIPVQTGPPVPGPWEEYLAAAQELDAVRRAASSVAGEHAATVAAARQELTSVRARLAPQRARLARDFRVPENDLMPHPADQAAAMERVAGGPPAVLSALREARATADAADNAFVGPGPTGPERPWARNLVVYGPFAVAVLLVQVLLFVVAPSGSPSTPALLCGLSIPLLAFGLGWATIGFVYGGEGVPVDRTPVVGLITCLTPVLLTCAGTGLEALF
;
A
#
# COMPACT_ATOMS: atom_id res chain seq x y z
N MET A 1 -26.41 -1.59 -104.27
CA MET A 1 -26.98 -1.12 -102.99
C MET A 1 -26.03 -1.52 -101.87
N THR A 2 -24.93 -0.78 -101.68
CA THR A 2 -23.94 -1.01 -100.61
C THR A 2 -23.14 0.29 -100.40
N GLU A 3 -23.76 1.32 -99.83
CA GLU A 3 -23.09 2.56 -99.42
C GLU A 3 -23.62 3.03 -98.04
N GLN A 4 -23.74 2.11 -97.09
CA GLN A 4 -24.33 2.40 -95.77
C GLN A 4 -23.50 1.89 -94.59
N ALA A 5 -22.18 1.76 -94.76
CA ALA A 5 -21.30 1.15 -93.75
C ALA A 5 -20.23 2.07 -93.14
N GLU A 6 -20.05 3.32 -93.58
CA GLU A 6 -18.94 4.18 -93.11
C GLU A 6 -19.38 5.47 -92.40
N GLN A 7 -20.42 5.37 -91.56
CA GLN A 7 -20.70 6.39 -90.54
C GLN A 7 -20.71 5.75 -89.15
N HIS A 8 -19.63 5.07 -88.78
CA HIS A 8 -19.34 4.82 -87.37
C HIS A 8 -18.87 6.14 -86.76
N GLY A 9 -19.76 6.74 -85.97
CA GLY A 9 -19.59 8.03 -85.35
C GLY A 9 -18.25 8.17 -84.64
N VAL A 10 -17.48 9.17 -85.06
CA VAL A 10 -16.35 9.69 -84.32
C VAL A 10 -16.89 10.23 -82.99
N ILE A 11 -16.70 9.45 -81.92
CA ILE A 11 -16.96 9.93 -80.56
C ILE A 11 -15.96 11.07 -80.32
N PRO A 12 -16.42 12.33 -80.14
CA PRO A 12 -15.49 13.41 -79.85
C PRO A 12 -14.77 13.09 -78.55
N VAL A 13 -13.44 13.01 -78.62
CA VAL A 13 -12.57 12.87 -77.46
C VAL A 13 -12.76 14.13 -76.62
N GLN A 14 -13.46 14.01 -75.49
CA GLN A 14 -13.52 15.10 -74.51
C GLN A 14 -12.12 15.29 -73.91
N THR A 15 -11.48 16.39 -74.27
CA THR A 15 -10.17 16.81 -73.75
C THR A 15 -10.36 17.57 -72.44
N GLY A 16 -10.52 16.85 -71.33
CA GLY A 16 -10.53 17.39 -69.97
C GLY A 16 -11.17 16.40 -68.98
N PRO A 17 -10.71 16.34 -67.71
CA PRO A 17 -11.40 15.55 -66.70
C PRO A 17 -12.86 16.03 -66.60
N PRO A 18 -13.85 15.12 -66.50
CA PRO A 18 -15.25 15.52 -66.35
C PRO A 18 -15.37 16.43 -65.12
N VAL A 19 -15.90 17.64 -65.33
CA VAL A 19 -16.19 18.54 -64.21
C VAL A 19 -17.31 17.87 -63.41
N PRO A 20 -17.14 17.63 -62.11
CA PRO A 20 -18.13 16.92 -61.33
C PRO A 20 -19.47 17.65 -61.42
N GLY A 21 -20.51 16.89 -61.74
CA GLY A 21 -21.86 17.42 -61.82
C GLY A 21 -22.42 17.71 -60.42
N PRO A 22 -23.46 18.56 -60.30
CA PRO A 22 -24.08 18.89 -59.01
C PRO A 22 -24.62 17.67 -58.24
N TRP A 23 -24.95 16.58 -58.96
CA TRP A 23 -25.34 15.31 -58.35
C TRP A 23 -24.16 14.55 -57.72
N GLU A 24 -22.99 14.58 -58.35
CA GLU A 24 -21.77 13.96 -57.80
C GLU A 24 -21.30 14.70 -56.55
N GLU A 25 -21.38 16.04 -56.55
CA GLU A 25 -21.11 16.87 -55.38
C GLU A 25 -22.07 16.54 -54.22
N TYR A 26 -23.37 16.37 -54.51
CA TYR A 26 -24.35 15.94 -53.51
C TYR A 26 -24.01 14.57 -52.93
N LEU A 27 -23.68 13.59 -53.77
CA LEU A 27 -23.31 12.25 -53.30
C LEU A 27 -22.03 12.26 -52.46
N ALA A 28 -21.03 13.04 -52.86
CA ALA A 28 -19.81 13.21 -52.10
C ALA A 28 -20.10 13.83 -50.72
N ALA A 29 -20.91 14.89 -50.67
CA ALA A 29 -21.33 15.52 -49.41
C ALA A 29 -22.14 14.56 -48.51
N ALA A 30 -23.02 13.73 -49.09
CA ALA A 30 -23.78 12.73 -48.36
C ALA A 30 -22.89 11.62 -47.77
N GLN A 31 -21.86 11.18 -48.51
CA GLN A 31 -20.87 10.21 -48.05
C GLN A 31 -20.01 10.78 -46.91
N GLU A 32 -19.60 12.05 -47.03
CA GLU A 32 -18.88 12.75 -45.97
C GLU A 32 -19.72 12.86 -44.69
N LEU A 33 -20.99 13.24 -44.81
CA LEU A 33 -21.91 13.31 -43.67
C LEU A 33 -22.09 11.94 -43.00
N ASP A 34 -22.24 10.86 -43.77
CA ASP A 34 -22.34 9.51 -43.19
C ASP A 34 -21.03 9.08 -42.49
N ALA A 35 -19.88 9.43 -43.05
CA ALA A 35 -18.59 9.19 -42.41
C ALA A 35 -18.48 9.93 -41.07
N VAL A 36 -18.88 11.20 -41.00
CA VAL A 36 -18.93 12.00 -39.76
C VAL A 36 -19.92 11.39 -38.77
N ARG A 37 -21.12 10.98 -39.21
CA ARG A 37 -22.12 10.33 -38.35
C ARG A 37 -21.59 9.04 -37.71
N ARG A 38 -20.91 8.20 -38.49
CA ARG A 38 -20.30 6.96 -38.01
C ARG A 38 -19.19 7.23 -37.00
N ALA A 39 -18.32 8.21 -37.28
CA ALA A 39 -17.27 8.63 -36.36
C ALA A 39 -17.85 9.20 -35.05
N ALA A 40 -18.89 10.01 -35.11
CA ALA A 40 -19.56 10.52 -33.91
C ALA A 40 -20.20 9.39 -33.09
N SER A 41 -20.82 8.43 -33.76
CA SER A 41 -21.44 7.26 -33.10
C SER A 41 -20.40 6.37 -32.43
N SER A 42 -19.22 6.17 -33.05
CA SER A 42 -18.14 5.38 -32.43
C SER A 42 -17.58 6.07 -31.19
N VAL A 43 -17.29 7.38 -31.26
CA VAL A 43 -16.79 8.15 -30.10
C VAL A 43 -17.81 8.17 -28.96
N ALA A 44 -19.10 8.34 -29.27
CA ALA A 44 -20.16 8.27 -28.27
C ALA A 44 -20.25 6.88 -27.61
N GLY A 45 -20.07 5.81 -28.39
CA GLY A 45 -20.00 4.44 -27.88
C GLY A 45 -18.83 4.22 -26.92
N GLU A 46 -17.64 4.71 -27.26
CA GLU A 46 -16.44 4.63 -26.41
C GLU A 46 -16.61 5.40 -25.10
N HIS A 47 -17.21 6.60 -25.16
CA HIS A 47 -17.54 7.38 -23.97
C HIS A 47 -18.54 6.64 -23.07
N ALA A 48 -19.62 6.09 -23.65
CA ALA A 48 -20.62 5.34 -22.91
C ALA A 48 -20.00 4.10 -22.24
N ALA A 49 -19.15 3.35 -22.94
CA ALA A 49 -18.43 2.21 -22.39
C ALA A 49 -17.51 2.60 -21.23
N THR A 50 -16.78 3.72 -21.37
CA THR A 50 -15.90 4.24 -20.32
C THR A 50 -16.68 4.62 -19.06
N VAL A 51 -17.82 5.29 -19.22
CA VAL A 51 -18.70 5.66 -18.09
C VAL A 51 -19.30 4.42 -17.42
N ALA A 52 -19.72 3.41 -18.21
CA ALA A 52 -20.23 2.16 -17.66
C ALA A 52 -19.16 1.43 -16.83
N ALA A 53 -17.94 1.34 -17.35
CA ALA A 53 -16.79 0.77 -16.61
C ALA A 53 -16.51 1.56 -15.32
N ALA A 54 -16.54 2.89 -15.37
CA ALA A 54 -16.32 3.73 -14.19
C ALA A 54 -17.38 3.47 -13.11
N ARG A 55 -18.66 3.33 -13.49
CA ARG A 55 -19.73 3.00 -12.54
C ARG A 55 -19.54 1.62 -11.90
N GLN A 56 -19.08 0.64 -12.67
CA GLN A 56 -18.77 -0.68 -12.16
C GLN A 56 -17.61 -0.64 -11.14
N GLU A 57 -16.52 0.06 -11.46
CA GLU A 57 -15.40 0.23 -10.52
C GLU A 57 -15.81 0.98 -9.26
N LEU A 58 -16.62 2.06 -9.38
CA LEU A 58 -17.12 2.79 -8.21
C LEU A 58 -17.96 1.88 -7.30
N THR A 59 -18.78 1.01 -7.88
CA THR A 59 -19.57 0.04 -7.10
C THR A 59 -18.66 -0.95 -6.40
N SER A 60 -17.61 -1.43 -7.07
CA SER A 60 -16.59 -2.31 -6.48
C SER A 60 -15.85 -1.65 -5.32
N VAL A 61 -15.40 -0.40 -5.50
CA VAL A 61 -14.69 0.37 -4.45
C VAL A 61 -15.59 0.58 -3.23
N ARG A 62 -16.86 0.96 -3.43
CA ARG A 62 -17.83 1.12 -2.32
C ARG A 62 -18.07 -0.18 -1.56
N ALA A 63 -18.19 -1.29 -2.27
CA ALA A 63 -18.37 -2.61 -1.66
C ALA A 63 -17.15 -3.02 -0.82
N ARG A 64 -15.95 -2.54 -1.16
CA ARG A 64 -14.69 -2.82 -0.42
C ARG A 64 -14.51 -1.91 0.79
N LEU A 65 -14.80 -0.62 0.66
CA LEU A 65 -14.59 0.36 1.73
C LEU A 65 -15.55 0.19 2.92
N ALA A 66 -16.80 -0.22 2.68
CA ALA A 66 -17.78 -0.40 3.75
C ALA A 66 -17.33 -1.39 4.85
N PRO A 67 -16.90 -2.63 4.53
CA PRO A 67 -16.39 -3.55 5.55
C PRO A 67 -15.06 -3.08 6.16
N GLN A 68 -14.19 -2.40 5.40
CA GLN A 68 -12.93 -1.84 5.95
C GLN A 68 -13.18 -0.79 7.03
N ARG A 69 -14.09 0.17 6.77
CA ARG A 69 -14.47 1.20 7.75
C ARG A 69 -15.04 0.57 9.02
N ALA A 70 -15.90 -0.45 8.87
CA ALA A 70 -16.48 -1.16 10.00
C ALA A 70 -15.42 -1.87 10.86
N ARG A 71 -14.40 -2.47 10.24
CA ARG A 71 -13.26 -3.10 10.95
C ARG A 71 -12.38 -2.06 11.65
N LEU A 72 -12.05 -0.96 10.99
CA LEU A 72 -11.26 0.13 11.59
C LEU A 72 -11.94 0.71 12.84
N ALA A 73 -13.25 0.92 12.78
CA ALA A 73 -14.02 1.41 13.93
C ALA A 73 -14.12 0.37 15.06
N ARG A 74 -14.37 -0.91 14.72
CA ARG A 74 -14.61 -1.96 15.72
C ARG A 74 -13.32 -2.49 16.35
N ASP A 75 -12.35 -2.87 15.52
CA ASP A 75 -11.19 -3.64 15.93
C ASP A 75 -10.02 -2.72 16.32
N PHE A 76 -9.88 -1.58 15.62
CA PHE A 76 -8.81 -0.60 15.84
C PHE A 76 -9.26 0.66 16.58
N ARG A 77 -10.57 0.79 16.86
CA ARG A 77 -11.17 1.92 17.59
C ARG A 77 -10.84 3.29 17.00
N VAL A 78 -10.66 3.36 15.68
CA VAL A 78 -10.42 4.62 14.98
C VAL A 78 -11.66 5.51 15.11
N PRO A 79 -11.52 6.78 15.54
CA PRO A 79 -12.64 7.71 15.62
C PRO A 79 -13.33 7.88 14.26
N GLU A 80 -14.66 7.95 14.28
CA GLU A 80 -15.43 8.02 13.02
C GLU A 80 -15.19 9.30 12.21
N ASN A 81 -14.81 10.39 12.90
CA ASN A 81 -14.40 11.64 12.27
C ASN A 81 -13.13 11.46 11.42
N ASP A 82 -12.18 10.64 11.87
CA ASP A 82 -10.93 10.38 11.15
C ASP A 82 -11.13 9.47 9.93
N LEU A 83 -12.27 8.78 9.86
CA LEU A 83 -12.66 7.92 8.74
C LEU A 83 -13.42 8.68 7.63
N MET A 84 -13.70 9.96 7.83
CA MET A 84 -14.39 10.81 6.86
C MET A 84 -13.37 11.61 6.04
N PRO A 85 -13.54 11.74 4.71
CA PRO A 85 -12.63 12.52 3.90
C PRO A 85 -12.62 13.99 4.33
N HIS A 86 -11.43 14.53 4.60
CA HIS A 86 -11.27 15.94 4.91
C HIS A 86 -11.43 16.81 3.64
N PRO A 87 -11.65 18.13 3.77
CA PRO A 87 -11.77 19.03 2.62
C PRO A 87 -10.56 18.99 1.67
N ALA A 88 -9.36 18.79 2.20
CA ALA A 88 -8.15 18.65 1.40
C ALA A 88 -8.17 17.38 0.53
N ASP A 89 -8.66 16.27 1.07
CA ASP A 89 -8.80 15.00 0.32
C ASP A 89 -9.82 15.14 -0.80
N GLN A 90 -10.92 15.87 -0.54
CA GLN A 90 -11.94 16.15 -1.54
C GLN A 90 -11.40 17.02 -2.68
N ALA A 91 -10.59 18.05 -2.37
CA ALA A 91 -9.95 18.89 -3.38
C ALA A 91 -8.98 18.07 -4.26
N ALA A 92 -8.13 17.24 -3.65
CA ALA A 92 -7.22 16.37 -4.38
C ALA A 92 -7.97 15.33 -5.24
N ALA A 93 -9.07 14.78 -4.74
CA ALA A 93 -9.93 13.87 -5.51
C ALA A 93 -10.55 14.59 -6.72
N MET A 94 -10.99 15.84 -6.55
CA MET A 94 -11.59 16.64 -7.61
C MET A 94 -10.60 16.96 -8.73
N GLU A 95 -9.33 17.23 -8.38
CA GLU A 95 -8.25 17.43 -9.35
C GLU A 95 -7.99 16.16 -10.17
N ARG A 96 -7.93 14.98 -9.54
CA ARG A 96 -7.72 13.70 -10.26
C ARG A 96 -8.82 13.36 -11.25
N VAL A 97 -10.06 13.81 -11.01
CA VAL A 97 -11.20 13.53 -11.91
C VAL A 97 -11.48 14.64 -12.93
N ALA A 98 -10.75 15.75 -12.88
CA ALA A 98 -10.98 16.90 -13.76
C ALA A 98 -10.77 16.59 -15.25
N GLY A 99 -9.97 15.55 -15.57
CA GLY A 99 -9.67 15.13 -16.95
C GLY A 99 -10.80 14.38 -17.68
N GLY A 100 -12.02 14.31 -17.13
CA GLY A 100 -13.18 13.67 -17.76
C GLY A 100 -13.30 12.16 -17.51
N PRO A 101 -14.18 11.45 -18.25
CA PRO A 101 -14.49 10.04 -18.03
C PRO A 101 -13.29 9.08 -17.93
N PRO A 102 -12.24 9.16 -18.78
CA PRO A 102 -11.10 8.27 -18.66
C PRO A 102 -10.27 8.54 -17.39
N ALA A 103 -10.15 9.81 -16.98
CA ALA A 103 -9.47 10.18 -15.73
C ALA A 103 -10.23 9.69 -14.49
N VAL A 104 -11.56 9.75 -14.53
CA VAL A 104 -12.41 9.14 -13.49
C VAL A 104 -12.18 7.63 -13.41
N LEU A 105 -12.16 6.94 -14.55
CA LEU A 105 -11.94 5.50 -14.58
C LEU A 105 -10.55 5.11 -14.05
N SER A 106 -9.49 5.85 -14.43
CA SER A 106 -8.15 5.59 -13.91
C SER A 106 -8.06 5.82 -12.41
N ALA A 107 -8.64 6.92 -11.91
CA ALA A 107 -8.67 7.23 -10.48
C ALA A 107 -9.42 6.17 -9.67
N LEU A 108 -10.52 5.62 -10.21
CA LEU A 108 -11.27 4.55 -9.55
C LEU A 108 -10.51 3.22 -9.53
N ARG A 109 -9.78 2.88 -10.61
CA ARG A 109 -8.91 1.70 -10.64
C ARG A 109 -7.76 1.81 -9.63
N GLU A 110 -7.16 2.99 -9.53
CA GLU A 110 -6.14 3.28 -8.52
C GLU A 110 -6.73 3.14 -7.10
N ALA A 111 -7.87 3.77 -6.83
CA ALA A 111 -8.55 3.67 -5.54
C ALA A 111 -8.89 2.22 -5.16
N ARG A 112 -9.30 1.39 -6.13
CA ARG A 112 -9.52 -0.04 -5.93
C ARG A 112 -8.23 -0.76 -5.56
N ALA A 113 -7.14 -0.53 -6.31
CA ALA A 113 -5.85 -1.14 -6.02
C ALA A 113 -5.34 -0.77 -4.63
N THR A 114 -5.53 0.49 -4.21
CA THR A 114 -5.21 0.94 -2.85
C THR A 114 -6.08 0.26 -1.80
N ALA A 115 -7.40 0.14 -2.02
CA ALA A 115 -8.30 -0.53 -1.11
C ALA A 115 -7.96 -2.03 -0.97
N ASP A 116 -7.62 -2.71 -2.05
CA ASP A 116 -7.21 -4.12 -2.03
C ASP A 116 -5.85 -4.30 -1.34
N ALA A 117 -4.90 -3.39 -1.53
CA ALA A 117 -3.63 -3.39 -0.80
C ALA A 117 -3.84 -3.20 0.72
N ALA A 118 -4.74 -2.32 1.13
CA ALA A 118 -5.11 -2.13 2.53
C ALA A 118 -5.76 -3.39 3.13
N ASP A 119 -6.67 -4.05 2.40
CA ASP A 119 -7.25 -5.33 2.82
C ASP A 119 -6.20 -6.42 2.99
N ASN A 120 -5.23 -6.49 2.07
CA ASN A 120 -4.13 -7.44 2.18
C ASN A 120 -3.23 -7.14 3.40
N ALA A 121 -3.09 -5.88 3.80
CA ALA A 121 -2.39 -5.51 5.03
C ALA A 121 -3.17 -5.95 6.30
N PHE A 122 -4.50 -6.03 6.24
CA PHE A 122 -5.32 -6.56 7.34
C PHE A 122 -5.30 -8.10 7.42
N VAL A 123 -5.12 -8.81 6.31
CA VAL A 123 -5.21 -10.29 6.23
C VAL A 123 -3.83 -10.97 6.25
N GLY A 124 -2.79 -10.31 5.76
CA GLY A 124 -1.44 -10.87 5.72
C GLY A 124 -0.77 -10.91 7.11
N PRO A 125 0.30 -11.71 7.29
CA PRO A 125 1.23 -11.47 8.38
C PRO A 125 1.71 -10.02 8.17
N GLY A 126 1.34 -9.09 9.05
CA GLY A 126 1.63 -7.66 8.86
C GLY A 126 3.12 -7.38 8.56
N PRO A 127 3.47 -6.17 8.10
CA PRO A 127 4.76 -5.86 7.48
C PRO A 127 5.93 -6.51 8.22
N THR A 128 6.66 -7.39 7.53
CA THR A 128 7.85 -8.12 8.02
C THR A 128 9.12 -7.29 7.86
N GLY A 129 9.00 -5.97 8.06
CA GLY A 129 10.11 -5.03 7.97
C GLY A 129 10.55 -4.52 9.35
N PRO A 130 11.73 -3.88 9.44
CA PRO A 130 12.22 -3.22 10.66
C PRO A 130 11.33 -2.06 11.16
N GLU A 131 10.21 -1.79 10.49
CA GLU A 131 9.21 -0.80 10.91
C GLU A 131 8.28 -1.25 12.03
N ARG A 132 8.32 -2.53 12.45
CA ARG A 132 7.58 -2.95 13.65
C ARG A 132 8.31 -2.46 14.91
N PRO A 133 7.68 -1.64 15.78
CA PRO A 133 8.34 -1.09 16.96
C PRO A 133 8.97 -2.16 17.86
N TRP A 134 8.31 -3.32 18.03
CA TRP A 134 8.85 -4.41 18.84
C TRP A 134 10.08 -5.09 18.21
N ALA A 135 10.12 -5.25 16.88
CA ALA A 135 11.25 -5.89 16.20
C ALA A 135 12.48 -4.98 16.21
N ARG A 136 12.28 -3.68 15.92
CA ARG A 136 13.30 -2.64 16.07
C ARG A 136 13.85 -2.60 17.50
N ASN A 137 12.97 -2.56 18.48
CA ASN A 137 13.36 -2.47 19.88
C ASN A 137 14.04 -3.77 20.35
N LEU A 138 13.68 -4.96 19.81
CA LEU A 138 14.34 -6.23 20.09
C LEU A 138 15.80 -6.25 19.59
N VAL A 139 16.09 -5.64 18.44
CA VAL A 139 17.47 -5.48 17.94
C VAL A 139 18.32 -4.63 18.88
N VAL A 140 17.72 -3.67 19.58
CA VAL A 140 18.43 -2.84 20.57
C VAL A 140 18.56 -3.57 21.90
N TYR A 141 17.49 -4.15 22.44
CA TYR A 141 17.51 -4.86 23.73
C TYR A 141 18.28 -6.19 23.70
N GLY A 142 18.28 -6.88 22.56
CA GLY A 142 18.90 -8.20 22.38
C GLY A 142 20.38 -8.24 22.74
N PRO A 143 21.25 -7.39 22.17
CA PRO A 143 22.66 -7.31 22.51
C PRO A 143 22.91 -7.06 24.01
N PHE A 144 22.11 -6.21 24.65
CA PHE A 144 22.21 -5.97 26.09
C PHE A 144 21.83 -7.22 26.90
N ALA A 145 20.78 -7.96 26.50
CA ALA A 145 20.41 -9.22 27.12
C ALA A 145 21.48 -10.31 26.94
N VAL A 146 22.14 -10.37 25.78
CA VAL A 146 23.28 -11.29 25.56
C VAL A 146 24.45 -10.93 26.48
N ALA A 147 24.76 -9.64 26.65
CA ALA A 147 25.81 -9.21 27.57
C ALA A 147 25.49 -9.58 29.03
N VAL A 148 24.24 -9.38 29.46
CA VAL A 148 23.75 -9.81 30.78
C VAL A 148 23.93 -11.33 30.95
N LEU A 149 23.54 -12.13 29.95
CA LEU A 149 23.69 -13.59 29.98
C LEU A 149 25.16 -14.01 30.08
N LEU A 150 26.06 -13.40 29.30
CA LEU A 150 27.50 -13.71 29.36
C LEU A 150 28.11 -13.40 30.73
N VAL A 151 27.73 -12.26 31.34
CA VAL A 151 28.20 -11.91 32.69
C VAL A 151 27.65 -12.89 33.73
N GLN A 152 26.39 -13.32 33.61
CA GLN A 152 25.81 -14.32 34.50
C GLN A 152 26.51 -15.68 34.39
N VAL A 153 26.79 -16.15 33.16
CA VAL A 153 27.55 -17.38 32.92
C VAL A 153 28.96 -17.29 33.53
N LEU A 154 29.65 -16.15 33.36
CA LEU A 154 30.97 -15.95 33.94
C LEU A 154 30.93 -15.96 35.47
N LEU A 155 29.96 -15.29 36.08
CA LEU A 155 29.76 -15.29 37.53
C LEU A 155 29.46 -16.70 38.04
N PHE A 156 28.66 -17.49 37.31
CA PHE A 156 28.35 -18.87 37.67
C PHE A 156 29.59 -19.77 37.62
N VAL A 157 30.45 -19.64 36.60
CA VAL A 157 31.67 -20.45 36.44
C VAL A 157 32.75 -20.08 37.47
N VAL A 158 32.86 -18.80 37.83
CA VAL A 158 33.90 -18.30 38.76
C VAL A 158 33.48 -18.38 40.23
N ALA A 159 32.18 -18.45 40.51
CA ALA A 159 31.68 -18.50 41.88
C ALA A 159 32.12 -19.80 42.59
N PRO A 160 32.67 -19.71 43.82
CA PRO A 160 32.99 -20.88 44.63
C PRO A 160 31.76 -21.75 44.90
N SER A 161 31.94 -23.07 44.83
CA SER A 161 30.88 -24.06 45.11
C SER A 161 30.51 -24.03 46.60
N GLY A 162 29.45 -23.30 46.95
CA GLY A 162 28.96 -23.24 48.33
C GLY A 162 28.22 -21.94 48.65
N SER A 163 26.91 -21.96 48.44
CA SER A 163 25.95 -20.86 48.67
C SER A 163 26.15 -19.63 47.77
N PRO A 164 25.09 -19.12 47.09
CA PRO A 164 25.18 -17.86 46.38
C PRO A 164 25.48 -16.75 47.39
N SER A 165 26.62 -16.08 47.21
CA SER A 165 26.96 -14.93 48.03
C SER A 165 25.95 -13.81 47.79
N THR A 166 25.50 -13.12 48.84
CA THR A 166 24.62 -11.93 48.74
C THR A 166 25.01 -10.95 47.62
N PRO A 167 26.31 -10.65 47.35
CA PRO A 167 26.69 -9.82 46.21
C PRO A 167 26.38 -10.45 44.84
N ALA A 168 26.43 -11.77 44.68
CA ALA A 168 26.05 -12.43 43.43
C ALA A 168 24.56 -12.27 43.12
N LEU A 169 23.70 -12.29 44.15
CA LEU A 169 22.26 -12.04 44.02
C LEU A 169 21.99 -10.57 43.67
N LEU A 170 22.68 -9.63 44.32
CA LEU A 170 22.55 -8.21 44.02
C LEU A 170 23.03 -7.87 42.60
N CYS A 171 24.17 -8.42 42.17
CA CYS A 171 24.65 -8.31 40.78
C CYS A 171 23.67 -8.95 39.79
N GLY A 172 23.13 -10.12 40.11
CA GLY A 172 22.19 -10.85 39.26
C GLY A 172 20.91 -10.07 38.94
N LEU A 173 20.44 -9.21 39.85
CA LEU A 173 19.23 -8.39 39.64
C LEU A 173 19.56 -6.98 39.10
N SER A 174 20.65 -6.36 39.55
CA SER A 174 21.02 -5.00 39.15
C SER A 174 21.48 -4.88 37.70
N ILE A 175 22.24 -5.87 37.19
CA ILE A 175 22.78 -5.85 35.82
C ILE A 175 21.65 -5.87 34.76
N PRO A 176 20.63 -6.74 34.85
CA PRO A 176 19.45 -6.69 33.96
C PRO A 176 18.70 -5.36 33.96
N LEU A 177 18.58 -4.71 35.12
CA LEU A 177 17.90 -3.41 35.26
C LEU A 177 18.70 -2.30 34.59
N LEU A 178 20.03 -2.31 34.74
CA LEU A 178 20.93 -1.38 34.05
C LEU A 178 20.90 -1.62 32.53
N ALA A 179 20.92 -2.88 32.08
CA ALA A 179 20.80 -3.25 30.67
C ALA A 179 19.47 -2.77 30.06
N PHE A 180 18.36 -2.91 30.80
CA PHE A 180 17.06 -2.37 30.39
C PHE A 180 17.10 -0.84 30.29
N GLY A 181 17.65 -0.15 31.28
CA GLY A 181 17.78 1.31 31.28
C GLY A 181 18.63 1.84 30.12
N LEU A 182 19.73 1.15 29.80
CA LEU A 182 20.60 1.48 28.67
C LEU A 182 19.92 1.24 27.32
N GLY A 183 19.20 0.11 27.17
CA GLY A 183 18.38 -0.16 25.99
C GLY A 183 17.27 0.87 25.80
N TRP A 184 16.62 1.29 26.88
CA TRP A 184 15.60 2.33 26.86
C TRP A 184 16.16 3.70 26.43
N ALA A 185 17.31 4.09 26.99
CA ALA A 185 17.97 5.35 26.66
C ALA A 185 18.47 5.37 25.20
N THR A 186 19.05 4.28 24.71
CA THR A 186 19.52 4.16 23.33
C THR A 186 18.37 4.25 22.33
N ILE A 187 17.21 3.63 22.58
CA ILE A 187 16.02 3.81 21.73
C ILE A 187 15.56 5.27 21.72
N GLY A 188 15.56 5.92 22.89
CA GLY A 188 15.18 7.33 23.00
C GLY A 188 16.13 8.29 22.29
N PHE A 189 17.42 7.98 22.24
CA PHE A 189 18.44 8.79 21.58
C PHE A 189 18.51 8.55 20.06
N VAL A 190 18.52 7.28 19.63
CA VAL A 190 18.67 6.90 18.21
C VAL A 190 17.41 7.20 17.40
N TYR A 191 16.24 7.02 18.00
CA TYR A 191 14.96 7.17 17.31
C TYR A 191 14.14 8.36 17.78
N GLY A 192 14.65 9.17 18.72
CA GLY A 192 14.00 10.40 19.18
C GLY A 192 14.32 11.58 18.27
N GLY A 193 13.28 12.23 17.74
CA GLY A 193 13.36 13.49 16.99
C GLY A 193 12.49 14.58 17.63
N GLU A 194 12.62 15.83 17.16
CA GLU A 194 11.85 16.96 17.68
C GLU A 194 10.33 16.73 17.52
N GLY A 195 9.65 16.54 18.64
CA GLY A 195 8.19 16.53 18.74
C GLY A 195 7.46 15.21 18.48
N VAL A 196 8.15 14.13 18.05
CA VAL A 196 7.49 12.83 17.80
C VAL A 196 7.75 11.85 18.95
N PRO A 197 6.71 11.36 19.66
CA PRO A 197 6.88 10.37 20.72
C PRO A 197 7.34 9.03 20.14
N VAL A 198 8.47 8.53 20.61
CA VAL A 198 9.02 7.23 20.20
C VAL A 198 8.25 6.10 20.88
N ASP A 199 7.83 5.10 20.10
CA ASP A 199 7.26 3.87 20.65
C ASP A 199 8.36 2.96 21.21
N ARG A 200 8.50 2.96 22.55
CA ARG A 200 9.62 2.34 23.29
C ARG A 200 9.32 0.93 23.85
N THR A 201 8.13 0.38 23.65
CA THR A 201 7.72 -0.99 24.07
C THR A 201 8.38 -1.48 25.39
N PRO A 202 8.14 -0.84 26.55
CA PRO A 202 8.85 -1.11 27.81
C PRO A 202 8.75 -2.57 28.28
N VAL A 203 7.58 -3.19 28.06
CA VAL A 203 7.32 -4.57 28.46
C VAL A 203 8.23 -5.54 27.71
N VAL A 204 8.48 -5.30 26.41
CA VAL A 204 9.37 -6.15 25.59
C VAL A 204 10.81 -6.04 26.09
N GLY A 205 11.28 -4.82 26.38
CA GLY A 205 12.61 -4.60 26.94
C GLY A 205 12.79 -5.29 28.29
N LEU A 206 11.79 -5.17 29.18
CA LEU A 206 11.81 -5.80 30.50
C LEU A 206 11.90 -7.33 30.38
N ILE A 207 11.04 -7.95 29.56
CA ILE A 207 11.05 -9.40 29.35
C ILE A 207 12.40 -9.86 28.79
N THR A 208 12.90 -9.17 27.76
CA THR A 208 14.16 -9.50 27.08
C THR A 208 15.35 -9.43 28.05
N CYS A 209 15.44 -8.38 28.85
CA CYS A 209 16.54 -8.19 29.81
C CYS A 209 16.43 -9.10 31.05
N LEU A 210 15.22 -9.52 31.46
CA LEU A 210 15.02 -10.44 32.58
C LEU A 210 15.14 -11.93 32.20
N THR A 211 15.01 -12.27 30.92
CA THR A 211 15.07 -13.67 30.45
C THR A 211 16.34 -14.41 30.91
N PRO A 212 17.56 -13.83 30.86
CA PRO A 212 18.76 -14.48 31.38
C PRO A 212 18.69 -14.84 32.87
N VAL A 213 18.11 -13.95 33.69
CA VAL A 213 17.93 -14.18 35.13
C VAL A 213 16.97 -15.33 35.36
N LEU A 214 15.82 -15.32 34.67
CA LEU A 214 14.81 -16.38 34.79
C LEU A 214 15.39 -17.74 34.40
N LEU A 215 16.20 -17.79 33.34
CA LEU A 215 16.88 -19.00 32.90
C LEU A 215 17.87 -19.51 33.97
N THR A 216 18.65 -18.60 34.56
CA THR A 216 19.63 -18.94 35.60
C THR A 216 18.93 -19.43 36.88
N CYS A 217 17.85 -18.77 37.31
CA CYS A 217 17.04 -19.20 38.46
C CYS A 217 16.35 -20.55 38.22
N ALA A 218 15.89 -20.81 36.99
CA ALA A 218 15.30 -22.10 36.64
C ALA A 218 16.36 -23.22 36.67
N GLY A 219 17.57 -22.96 36.19
CA GLY A 219 18.70 -23.90 36.24
C GLY A 219 19.09 -24.27 37.66
N THR A 220 19.28 -23.29 38.54
CA THR A 220 19.64 -23.55 39.95
C THR A 220 18.52 -24.22 40.74
N GLY A 221 17.26 -23.86 40.45
CA GLY A 221 16.10 -24.54 41.04
C GLY A 221 15.99 -26.01 40.62
N LEU A 222 16.37 -26.33 39.38
CA LEU A 222 16.40 -27.71 38.89
C LEU A 222 17.56 -28.51 39.50
N GLU A 223 18.75 -27.92 39.65
CA GLU A 223 19.87 -28.54 40.38
C GLU A 223 19.53 -28.85 41.84
N ALA A 224 18.73 -28.01 42.51
CA ALA A 224 18.33 -28.24 43.91
C ALA A 224 17.33 -29.40 44.09
N LEU A 225 16.72 -29.88 43.00
CA LEU A 225 15.71 -30.97 43.02
C LEU A 225 16.30 -32.35 42.75
N PHE A 226 17.54 -32.46 42.24
CA PHE A 226 18.22 -33.71 41.88
C PHE A 226 19.47 -33.92 42.73
#